data_AF-A0A8H9MBS3-F1
#
_entry.id   AF-A0A8H9MBS3-F1
#
_cell.length_a   1.000
_cell.length_b   1.000
_cell.length_c   1.000
_cell.angle_alpha   90.00
_cell.angle_beta   90.00
_cell.angle_gamma   90.00
#
_symmetry.space_group_name_H-M   'P 1'
#
loop_
_entity.id
_entity.type
_entity.pdbx_description
1 polymer ?
#
loop_
_entity_poly.entity_id
_entity_poly.type
_entity_poly.pdbx_seq_one_letter_code
_entity_poly.pdbx_strand_id
1 'polypeptide(L)'
;MDRGRTVATDIPRGAGRTRQPGPHRLVPRGPRRSLHQGQKRGGLTGPNPVDRGKPGSKIHALSDRTGLPLSIAVSAANTHDSHALKPLVNAIPAIRSRRGPRRRKPAKLHADKAYDIPALRDWLRQRRIIPRIARKGIESGEKLGRHRWVIERTIAWLTGYYRLAIRYESKPSHYLAFLTLGATITCYKKIAK
;
A
#
# COMPACT_ATOMS: atom_id res chain seq x y z
N MET A 1 -27.90 86.37 6.66
CA MET A 1 -27.81 87.36 5.57
C MET A 1 -27.27 86.67 4.33
N ASP A 2 -27.55 87.20 3.15
CA ASP A 2 -27.39 86.53 1.83
C ASP A 2 -26.10 86.94 1.07
N ARG A 3 -25.81 86.21 -0.03
CA ARG A 3 -24.96 86.47 -1.23
C ARG A 3 -23.72 85.57 -1.32
N GLY A 4 -23.54 84.88 -2.47
CA GLY A 4 -22.41 83.93 -2.68
C GLY A 4 -21.87 83.72 -4.11
N ARG A 5 -22.73 83.60 -5.14
CA ARG A 5 -22.41 83.33 -6.58
C ARG A 5 -22.03 81.88 -6.97
N THR A 6 -22.13 81.61 -8.28
CA THR A 6 -22.16 80.29 -8.93
C THR A 6 -21.37 80.29 -10.25
N VAL A 7 -20.66 79.21 -10.57
CA VAL A 7 -20.36 78.64 -11.91
C VAL A 7 -19.89 77.18 -11.66
N ALA A 8 -20.39 76.12 -12.29
CA ALA A 8 -20.44 75.75 -13.73
C ALA A 8 -19.06 75.37 -14.30
N THR A 9 -18.87 74.29 -15.08
CA THR A 9 -19.78 73.20 -15.55
C THR A 9 -19.39 71.84 -14.88
N ASP A 10 -19.54 70.59 -15.36
CA ASP A 10 -20.03 69.98 -16.62
C ASP A 10 -20.49 68.50 -16.41
N ILE A 11 -20.97 67.82 -17.47
CA ILE A 11 -21.38 66.40 -17.48
C ILE A 11 -20.94 65.70 -18.79
N PRO A 12 -20.26 64.54 -18.74
CA PRO A 12 -20.30 63.55 -19.80
C PRO A 12 -21.30 62.41 -19.50
N ARG A 13 -22.24 62.15 -20.42
CA ARG A 13 -23.23 61.06 -20.34
C ARG A 13 -22.58 59.70 -20.65
N GLY A 14 -22.89 58.65 -19.88
CA GLY A 14 -22.41 57.29 -20.11
C GLY A 14 -23.51 56.22 -19.99
N ALA A 15 -24.37 56.07 -21.02
CA ALA A 15 -25.46 55.09 -21.00
C ALA A 15 -24.96 53.64 -21.25
N GLY A 16 -24.81 52.85 -20.17
CA GLY A 16 -24.10 51.56 -20.17
C GLY A 16 -24.95 50.31 -19.90
N ARG A 17 -25.97 50.04 -20.75
CA ARG A 17 -26.78 48.80 -20.87
C ARG A 17 -26.56 47.68 -19.81
N THR A 18 -27.55 47.48 -18.94
CA THR A 18 -27.72 46.22 -18.19
C THR A 18 -27.80 45.02 -19.13
N ARG A 19 -26.98 43.99 -18.91
CA ARG A 19 -27.05 42.71 -19.65
C ARG A 19 -27.55 41.59 -18.74
N GLN A 20 -28.67 40.96 -19.14
CA GLN A 20 -29.16 39.71 -18.56
C GLN A 20 -28.26 38.51 -18.93
N PRO A 21 -28.31 37.39 -18.18
CA PRO A 21 -27.36 36.29 -18.34
C PRO A 21 -27.60 35.45 -19.61
N GLY A 22 -26.50 35.01 -20.23
CA GLY A 22 -26.46 34.05 -21.34
C GLY A 22 -25.71 32.75 -20.95
N PRO A 23 -25.94 31.64 -21.66
CA PRO A 23 -25.71 30.29 -21.11
C PRO A 23 -24.26 29.77 -21.19
N HIS A 24 -23.99 28.78 -20.33
CA HIS A 24 -22.93 27.76 -20.43
C HIS A 24 -21.51 28.20 -20.84
N ARG A 25 -20.95 29.24 -20.21
CA ARG A 25 -19.49 29.42 -20.21
C ARG A 25 -18.83 28.33 -19.36
N LEU A 26 -17.99 27.49 -19.99
CA LEU A 26 -17.13 26.55 -19.27
C LEU A 26 -16.24 27.30 -18.27
N VAL A 27 -16.45 27.05 -16.98
CA VAL A 27 -15.59 27.59 -15.92
C VAL A 27 -14.18 27.02 -16.12
N PRO A 28 -13.13 27.85 -16.11
CA PRO A 28 -11.76 27.36 -16.12
C PRO A 28 -11.59 26.32 -15.01
N ARG A 29 -11.05 25.13 -15.34
CA ARG A 29 -10.78 24.11 -14.32
C ARG A 29 -9.84 24.72 -13.28
N GLY A 30 -10.39 25.04 -12.10
CA GLY A 30 -9.61 25.44 -10.93
C GLY A 30 -8.46 24.45 -10.74
N PRO A 31 -7.27 24.94 -10.34
CA PRO A 31 -6.00 24.26 -10.58
C PRO A 31 -6.11 22.79 -10.21
N ARG A 32 -5.90 21.91 -11.20
CA ARG A 32 -5.81 20.45 -10.99
C ARG A 32 -4.94 20.26 -9.75
N ARG A 33 -5.51 19.76 -8.64
CA ARG A 33 -4.73 19.47 -7.43
C ARG A 33 -3.59 18.56 -7.89
N SER A 34 -2.40 19.12 -7.92
CA SER A 34 -1.19 18.38 -8.23
C SER A 34 -1.05 17.37 -7.09
N LEU A 35 -1.40 16.13 -7.39
CA LEU A 35 -0.89 14.97 -6.65
C LEU A 35 0.60 14.86 -6.98
N HIS A 36 1.35 15.87 -6.53
CA HIS A 36 2.79 15.78 -6.34
C HIS A 36 3.07 14.47 -5.60
N GLN A 37 4.22 13.86 -5.86
CA GLN A 37 4.69 12.74 -5.06
C GLN A 37 5.03 13.24 -3.65
N GLY A 38 3.99 13.39 -2.82
CA GLY A 38 4.13 13.73 -1.43
C GLY A 38 5.05 12.69 -0.79
N GLN A 39 6.07 13.18 -0.08
CA GLN A 39 6.84 12.36 0.84
C GLN A 39 5.86 11.49 1.64
N LYS A 40 6.07 10.17 1.70
CA LYS A 40 5.17 9.24 2.41
C LYS A 40 5.21 9.56 3.91
N ARG A 41 4.35 10.46 4.35
CA ARG A 41 4.24 10.98 5.73
C ARG A 41 3.14 10.24 6.47
N GLY A 42 3.45 9.68 7.63
CA GLY A 42 2.52 8.96 8.50
C GLY A 42 3.09 7.65 9.06
N GLY A 43 2.31 6.95 9.88
CA GLY A 43 2.77 5.73 10.57
C GLY A 43 3.20 4.61 9.61
N LEU A 44 4.16 3.80 10.05
CA LEU A 44 4.82 2.75 9.26
C LEU A 44 5.39 3.26 7.92
N THR A 45 5.94 4.48 7.92
CA THR A 45 6.92 4.93 6.91
C THR A 45 8.26 5.16 7.58
N GLY A 46 9.34 5.08 6.81
CA GLY A 46 10.71 5.29 7.30
C GLY A 46 11.69 5.35 6.13
N PRO A 47 12.92 5.86 6.34
CA PRO A 47 13.88 6.06 5.28
C PRO A 47 14.24 4.72 4.61
N ASN A 48 14.09 4.63 3.29
CA ASN A 48 14.43 3.42 2.56
C ASN A 48 15.95 3.33 2.32
N PRO A 49 16.66 2.31 2.85
CA PRO A 49 18.12 2.23 2.70
C PRO A 49 18.59 2.17 1.24
N VAL A 50 17.78 1.60 0.34
CA VAL A 50 18.12 1.43 -1.09
C VAL A 50 17.63 2.57 -1.99
N ASP A 51 16.92 3.57 -1.45
CA ASP A 51 16.39 4.70 -2.23
C ASP A 51 16.72 6.04 -1.55
N ARG A 52 18.00 6.26 -1.26
CA ARG A 52 18.57 7.53 -0.73
C ARG A 52 17.81 8.08 0.49
N GLY A 53 17.30 7.19 1.36
CA GLY A 53 16.54 7.58 2.54
C GLY A 53 15.13 8.14 2.28
N LYS A 54 14.60 8.08 1.04
CA LYS A 54 13.21 8.48 0.77
C LYS A 54 12.24 7.68 1.65
N PRO A 55 11.19 8.30 2.21
CA PRO A 55 10.26 7.61 3.10
C PRO A 55 9.48 6.54 2.33
N GLY A 56 9.59 5.30 2.78
CA GLY A 56 9.01 4.11 2.17
C GLY A 56 8.28 3.22 3.18
N SER A 57 7.54 2.25 2.64
CA SER A 57 6.91 1.15 3.39
C SER A 57 7.14 -0.16 2.65
N LYS A 58 7.29 -1.24 3.39
CA LYS A 58 7.35 -2.62 2.87
C LYS A 58 5.98 -3.27 3.01
N ILE A 59 5.57 -3.99 1.97
CA ILE A 59 4.45 -4.95 2.02
C ILE A 59 5.08 -6.31 2.33
N HIS A 60 4.60 -6.97 3.38
CA HIS A 60 4.95 -8.36 3.70
C HIS A 60 3.74 -9.25 3.42
N ALA A 61 3.96 -10.38 2.75
CA ALA A 61 2.91 -11.30 2.37
C ALA A 61 3.30 -12.75 2.70
N LEU A 62 2.32 -13.53 3.17
CA LEU A 62 2.39 -14.97 3.33
C LEU A 62 1.27 -15.58 2.48
N SER A 63 1.64 -16.30 1.43
CA SER A 63 0.72 -17.01 0.55
C SER A 63 0.82 -18.53 0.70
N ASP A 64 -0.10 -19.24 0.05
CA ASP A 64 -0.01 -20.68 -0.18
C ASP A 64 0.99 -21.01 -1.32
N ARG A 65 0.96 -22.24 -1.87
CA ARG A 65 1.80 -22.63 -3.02
C ARG A 65 1.29 -22.09 -4.37
N THR A 66 0.02 -21.69 -4.48
CA THR A 66 -0.59 -21.18 -5.73
C THR A 66 -0.54 -19.66 -5.88
N GLY A 67 -0.20 -18.94 -4.81
CA GLY A 67 -0.16 -17.47 -4.74
C GLY A 67 -1.41 -16.84 -4.12
N LEU A 68 -2.24 -17.64 -3.45
CA LEU A 68 -3.37 -17.17 -2.66
C LEU A 68 -2.85 -16.48 -1.38
N PRO A 69 -3.05 -15.17 -1.17
CA PRO A 69 -2.59 -14.49 0.03
C PRO A 69 -3.38 -14.97 1.26
N LEU A 70 -2.68 -15.55 2.24
CA LEU A 70 -3.25 -16.06 3.50
C LEU A 70 -3.13 -15.05 4.64
N SER A 71 -2.07 -14.25 4.64
CA SER A 71 -1.86 -13.13 5.56
C SER A 71 -0.99 -12.06 4.91
N ILE A 72 -1.18 -10.82 5.30
CA ILE A 72 -0.40 -9.65 4.86
C ILE A 72 -0.11 -8.72 6.03
N ALA A 73 0.98 -7.96 5.93
CA ALA A 73 1.36 -6.93 6.90
C ALA A 73 2.09 -5.78 6.20
N VAL A 74 2.20 -4.64 6.88
CA VAL A 74 2.93 -3.45 6.42
C VAL A 74 3.97 -3.08 7.47
N SER A 75 5.12 -2.57 7.05
CA SER A 75 6.11 -1.93 7.93
C SER A 75 6.75 -0.71 7.27
N ALA A 76 7.52 0.06 8.03
CA ALA A 76 8.40 1.08 7.47
C ALA A 76 9.52 0.44 6.62
N ALA A 77 10.09 1.17 5.65
CA ALA A 77 11.11 0.61 4.75
C ALA A 77 12.44 0.26 5.44
N ASN A 78 12.79 0.96 6.53
CA ASN A 78 13.92 0.63 7.39
C ASN A 78 13.68 -0.57 8.33
N THR A 79 12.45 -1.07 8.46
CA THR A 79 12.18 -2.25 9.30
C THR A 79 12.82 -3.50 8.69
N HIS A 80 13.57 -4.26 9.49
CA HIS A 80 14.15 -5.53 9.07
C HIS A 80 13.07 -6.61 8.93
N ASP A 81 13.13 -7.41 7.87
CA ASP A 81 11.98 -8.24 7.43
C ASP A 81 11.64 -9.37 8.42
N SER A 82 12.61 -9.82 9.21
CA SER A 82 12.45 -10.79 10.31
C SER A 82 11.28 -10.47 11.26
N HIS A 83 11.00 -9.19 11.52
CA HIS A 83 9.94 -8.76 12.43
C HIS A 83 8.54 -9.09 11.90
N ALA A 84 8.36 -9.21 10.58
CA ALA A 84 7.07 -9.52 9.97
C ALA A 84 6.70 -11.02 10.05
N LEU A 85 7.68 -11.93 10.19
CA LEU A 85 7.43 -13.37 10.13
C LEU A 85 6.53 -13.88 11.27
N LYS A 86 6.77 -13.46 12.52
CA LYS A 86 5.96 -13.91 13.66
C LYS A 86 4.51 -13.40 13.57
N PRO A 87 4.23 -12.11 13.28
CA PRO A 87 2.88 -11.62 12.98
C PRO A 87 2.19 -12.35 11.83
N LEU A 88 2.83 -12.49 10.66
CA LEU A 88 2.24 -13.16 9.49
C LEU A 88 1.85 -14.60 9.78
N VAL A 89 2.68 -15.36 10.51
CA VAL A 89 2.40 -16.76 10.87
C VAL A 89 1.32 -16.87 11.96
N ASN A 90 1.21 -15.87 12.86
CA ASN A 90 0.13 -15.81 13.85
C ASN A 90 -1.23 -15.45 13.21
N ALA A 91 -1.23 -14.59 12.20
CA ALA A 91 -2.43 -14.06 11.55
C ALA A 91 -3.00 -14.98 10.44
N ILE A 92 -2.55 -16.23 10.35
CA ILE A 92 -3.08 -17.21 9.39
C ILE A 92 -4.52 -17.61 9.83
N PRO A 93 -5.54 -17.45 8.96
CA PRO A 93 -6.92 -17.78 9.30
C PRO A 93 -7.12 -19.29 9.46
N ALA A 94 -8.28 -19.68 10.00
CA ALA A 94 -8.67 -21.09 10.12
C ALA A 94 -9.12 -21.65 8.76
N ILE A 95 -8.17 -22.17 7.99
CA ILE A 95 -8.36 -22.73 6.64
C ILE A 95 -8.97 -24.15 6.74
N ARG A 96 -9.92 -24.49 5.85
CA ARG A 96 -10.52 -25.83 5.81
C ARG A 96 -9.46 -26.89 5.44
N SER A 97 -9.37 -27.94 6.25
CA SER A 97 -8.53 -29.11 5.95
C SER A 97 -9.29 -30.11 5.08
N ARG A 98 -8.58 -30.90 4.24
CA ARG A 98 -9.18 -32.03 3.49
C ARG A 98 -9.72 -33.14 4.41
N ARG A 99 -9.10 -33.33 5.57
CA ARG A 99 -9.53 -34.22 6.67
C ARG A 99 -9.14 -33.57 8.01
N GLY A 100 -9.95 -33.78 9.05
CA GLY A 100 -9.70 -33.25 10.40
C GLY A 100 -9.96 -31.74 10.56
N PRO A 101 -9.59 -31.15 11.71
CA PRO A 101 -9.92 -29.77 12.06
C PRO A 101 -9.26 -28.72 11.15
N ARG A 102 -9.80 -27.50 11.14
CA ARG A 102 -9.28 -26.37 10.35
C ARG A 102 -7.83 -26.03 10.74
N ARG A 103 -6.95 -25.86 9.76
CA ARG A 103 -5.53 -25.54 9.96
C ARG A 103 -5.33 -24.04 10.10
N ARG A 104 -4.60 -23.63 11.15
CA ARG A 104 -4.13 -22.26 11.42
C ARG A 104 -2.61 -22.09 11.26
N LYS A 105 -1.92 -23.09 10.68
CA LYS A 105 -0.47 -23.06 10.43
C LYS A 105 -0.07 -23.97 9.24
N PRO A 106 0.98 -23.62 8.47
CA PRO A 106 1.54 -24.48 7.45
C PRO A 106 2.35 -25.62 8.07
N ALA A 107 2.52 -26.74 7.36
CA ALA A 107 3.44 -27.80 7.76
C ALA A 107 4.91 -27.43 7.50
N LYS A 108 5.15 -26.58 6.49
CA LYS A 108 6.47 -26.16 6.01
C LYS A 108 6.37 -24.72 5.50
N LEU A 109 7.28 -23.85 5.93
CA LEU A 109 7.32 -22.44 5.54
C LEU A 109 8.59 -22.16 4.73
N HIS A 110 8.44 -21.59 3.54
CA HIS A 110 9.56 -21.08 2.74
C HIS A 110 9.77 -19.59 3.03
N ALA A 111 11.03 -19.14 3.08
CA ALA A 111 11.36 -17.72 3.21
C ALA A 111 12.73 -17.39 2.61
N ASP A 112 12.94 -16.11 2.30
CA ASP A 112 14.19 -15.56 1.77
C ASP A 112 15.32 -15.55 2.84
N LYS A 113 16.57 -15.42 2.39
CA LYS A 113 17.77 -15.29 3.23
C LYS A 113 17.67 -14.18 4.28
N ALA A 114 16.89 -13.11 4.03
CA ALA A 114 16.63 -12.06 5.01
C ALA A 114 16.05 -12.60 6.34
N TYR A 115 15.31 -13.71 6.29
CA TYR A 115 14.71 -14.37 7.45
C TYR A 115 15.64 -15.39 8.13
N ASP A 116 16.88 -15.55 7.64
CA ASP A 116 17.85 -16.50 8.20
C ASP A 116 18.43 -15.96 9.51
N ILE A 117 17.74 -16.33 10.60
CA ILE A 117 18.04 -16.02 12.00
C ILE A 117 17.70 -17.29 12.82
N PRO A 118 18.60 -17.81 13.69
CA PRO A 118 18.35 -19.01 14.49
C PRO A 118 17.02 -18.95 15.26
N ALA A 119 16.81 -17.88 16.03
CA ALA A 119 15.59 -17.67 16.82
C ALA A 119 14.26 -17.67 16.01
N LEU A 120 14.29 -17.46 14.68
CA LEU A 120 13.11 -17.66 13.82
C LEU A 120 12.95 -19.12 13.40
N ARG A 121 14.06 -19.82 13.09
CA ARG A 121 14.05 -21.26 12.79
C ARG A 121 13.52 -22.06 13.99
N ASP A 122 13.92 -21.69 15.21
CA ASP A 122 13.54 -22.40 16.43
C ASP A 122 12.11 -22.10 16.88
N TRP A 123 11.66 -20.85 16.76
CA TRP A 123 10.24 -20.49 16.96
C TRP A 123 9.29 -21.23 15.99
N LEU A 124 9.73 -21.47 14.74
CA LEU A 124 9.00 -22.31 13.78
C LEU A 124 9.01 -23.79 14.18
N ARG A 125 10.17 -24.33 14.59
CA ARG A 125 10.32 -25.72 15.08
C ARG A 125 9.43 -26.01 16.29
N GLN A 126 9.46 -25.14 17.31
CA GLN A 126 8.59 -25.21 18.50
C GLN A 126 7.11 -25.30 18.11
N ARG A 127 6.70 -24.57 17.05
CA ARG A 127 5.34 -24.57 16.52
C ARG A 127 5.03 -25.77 15.61
N ARG A 128 5.94 -26.74 15.46
CA ARG A 128 5.88 -27.88 14.54
C ARG A 128 5.68 -27.44 13.07
N ILE A 129 6.38 -26.37 12.67
CA ILE A 129 6.45 -25.87 11.29
C ILE A 129 7.89 -26.08 10.79
N ILE A 130 8.06 -26.77 9.66
CA ILE A 130 9.39 -27.04 9.09
C ILE A 130 9.94 -25.75 8.43
N PRO A 131 11.04 -25.14 8.94
CA PRO A 131 11.63 -23.96 8.30
C PRO A 131 12.43 -24.35 7.06
N ARG A 132 12.05 -23.83 5.89
CA ARG A 132 12.82 -23.89 4.64
C ARG A 132 13.20 -22.47 4.21
N ILE A 133 13.88 -21.80 5.14
CA ILE A 133 14.52 -20.50 4.97
C ILE A 133 15.88 -20.74 4.31
N ALA A 134 16.19 -20.04 3.22
CA ALA A 134 17.47 -20.16 2.53
C ALA A 134 18.63 -19.66 3.42
N ARG A 135 19.77 -20.35 3.42
CA ARG A 135 20.92 -19.97 4.26
C ARG A 135 21.76 -18.84 3.67
N LYS A 136 22.13 -17.87 4.51
CA LYS A 136 23.16 -16.85 4.20
C LYS A 136 24.50 -17.56 3.98
N GLY A 137 25.34 -17.03 3.09
CA GLY A 137 26.65 -17.60 2.71
C GLY A 137 26.65 -18.93 1.94
N ILE A 138 25.68 -19.83 2.19
CA ILE A 138 25.79 -21.25 1.81
C ILE A 138 24.98 -21.63 0.55
N GLU A 139 23.78 -21.06 0.34
CA GLU A 139 22.85 -21.54 -0.70
C GLU A 139 22.74 -20.56 -1.88
N SER A 140 22.77 -21.04 -3.13
CA SER A 140 22.62 -20.18 -4.32
C SER A 140 21.22 -19.57 -4.42
N GLY A 141 21.12 -18.37 -5.01
CA GLY A 141 19.84 -17.65 -5.12
C GLY A 141 18.81 -18.35 -6.02
N GLU A 142 19.27 -19.14 -6.99
CA GLU A 142 18.44 -19.79 -8.02
C GLU A 142 17.47 -20.81 -7.40
N LYS A 143 17.97 -21.59 -6.41
CA LYS A 143 17.16 -22.59 -5.70
C LYS A 143 16.01 -21.96 -4.90
N LEU A 144 16.17 -20.70 -4.47
CA LEU A 144 15.11 -19.91 -3.84
C LEU A 144 14.12 -19.35 -4.88
N GLY A 145 14.60 -18.95 -6.07
CA GLY A 145 13.79 -18.37 -7.15
C GLY A 145 12.51 -19.16 -7.48
N ARG A 146 12.61 -20.50 -7.50
CA ARG A 146 11.48 -21.44 -7.73
C ARG A 146 10.29 -21.25 -6.77
N HIS A 147 10.52 -20.75 -5.57
CA HIS A 147 9.48 -20.43 -4.58
C HIS A 147 9.24 -18.93 -4.44
N ARG A 148 10.29 -18.12 -4.62
CA ARG A 148 10.27 -16.65 -4.54
C ARG A 148 9.26 -16.03 -5.52
N TRP A 149 9.20 -16.53 -6.76
CA TRP A 149 8.27 -16.01 -7.77
C TRP A 149 6.81 -16.07 -7.31
N VAL A 150 6.39 -17.06 -6.50
CA VAL A 150 5.00 -17.14 -6.01
C VAL A 150 4.65 -15.91 -5.16
N ILE A 151 5.57 -15.47 -4.30
CA ILE A 151 5.40 -14.28 -3.45
C ILE A 151 5.47 -13.01 -4.29
N GLU A 152 6.46 -12.88 -5.17
CA GLU A 152 6.62 -11.71 -6.06
C GLU A 152 5.40 -11.52 -6.97
N ARG A 153 4.86 -12.62 -7.50
CA ARG A 153 3.65 -12.69 -8.34
C ARG A 153 2.37 -12.37 -7.54
N THR A 154 2.29 -12.79 -6.27
CA THR A 154 1.21 -12.37 -5.37
C THR A 154 1.27 -10.87 -5.08
N ILE A 155 2.47 -10.33 -4.80
CA ILE A 155 2.68 -8.90 -4.57
C ILE A 155 2.35 -8.10 -5.84
N ALA A 156 2.75 -8.56 -7.02
CA ALA A 156 2.42 -7.94 -8.30
C ALA A 156 0.91 -7.86 -8.55
N TRP A 157 0.13 -8.89 -8.17
CA TRP A 157 -1.35 -8.81 -8.22
C TRP A 157 -1.91 -7.78 -7.24
N LEU A 158 -1.32 -7.61 -6.06
CA LEU A 158 -1.74 -6.59 -5.09
C LEU A 158 -1.38 -5.16 -5.57
N THR A 159 -0.17 -4.94 -6.09
CA THR A 159 0.26 -3.62 -6.60
C THR A 159 -0.33 -3.29 -7.96
N GLY A 160 -0.83 -4.29 -8.71
CA GLY A 160 -1.53 -4.08 -9.99
C GLY A 160 -2.87 -3.34 -9.86
N TYR A 161 -3.47 -3.32 -8.66
CA TYR A 161 -4.56 -2.39 -8.37
C TYR A 161 -3.97 -0.98 -8.22
N TYR A 162 -4.35 -0.04 -9.09
CA TYR A 162 -3.77 1.30 -9.17
C TYR A 162 -3.69 2.06 -7.82
N ARG A 163 -4.70 1.91 -6.95
CA ARG A 163 -4.74 2.50 -5.59
C ARG A 163 -3.65 1.96 -4.64
N LEU A 164 -3.07 0.80 -4.94
CA LEU A 164 -2.05 0.13 -4.13
C LEU A 164 -0.63 0.26 -4.71
N ALA A 165 -0.50 0.52 -6.02
CA ALA A 165 0.77 0.80 -6.69
C ALA A 165 1.53 1.97 -6.03
N ILE A 166 0.80 3.01 -5.61
CA ILE A 166 1.33 4.16 -4.87
C ILE A 166 0.60 4.22 -3.52
N ARG A 167 1.35 4.26 -2.41
CA ARG A 167 0.77 4.51 -1.08
C ARG A 167 0.36 5.98 -0.96
N TYR A 168 -0.90 6.26 -1.26
CA TYR A 168 -1.55 7.56 -1.00
C TYR A 168 -1.95 7.75 0.48
N GLU A 169 -2.24 6.65 1.19
CA GLU A 169 -2.78 6.70 2.56
C GLU A 169 -1.70 7.01 3.61
N SER A 170 -1.79 8.17 4.27
CA SER A 170 -0.93 8.51 5.42
C SER A 170 -1.14 7.58 6.61
N LYS A 171 -2.39 7.18 6.91
CA LYS A 171 -2.70 6.26 8.02
C LYS A 171 -2.33 4.81 7.63
N PRO A 172 -1.50 4.09 8.39
CA PRO A 172 -1.10 2.72 8.06
C PRO A 172 -2.28 1.73 8.10
N SER A 173 -3.26 1.96 8.98
CA SER A 173 -4.48 1.15 9.07
C SER A 173 -5.30 1.18 7.78
N HIS A 174 -5.46 2.36 7.16
CA HIS A 174 -6.14 2.50 5.86
C HIS A 174 -5.38 1.76 4.76
N TYR A 175 -4.06 1.92 4.68
CA TYR A 175 -3.24 1.24 3.68
C TYR A 175 -3.31 -0.28 3.82
N LEU A 176 -3.25 -0.79 5.05
CA LEU A 176 -3.45 -2.21 5.34
C LEU A 176 -4.86 -2.68 4.94
N ALA A 177 -5.91 -1.91 5.25
CA ALA A 177 -7.29 -2.25 4.87
C ALA A 177 -7.46 -2.36 3.34
N PHE A 178 -6.89 -1.43 2.55
CA PHE A 178 -6.91 -1.53 1.09
C PHE A 178 -6.09 -2.72 0.57
N LEU A 179 -4.95 -3.06 1.19
CA LEU A 179 -4.21 -4.28 0.87
C LEU A 179 -5.03 -5.54 1.20
N THR A 180 -5.77 -5.56 2.31
CA THR A 180 -6.66 -6.68 2.70
C THR A 180 -7.82 -6.82 1.72
N LEU A 181 -8.40 -5.71 1.25
CA LEU A 181 -9.42 -5.73 0.20
C LEU A 181 -8.84 -6.25 -1.13
N GLY A 182 -7.67 -5.77 -1.55
CA GLY A 182 -6.97 -6.26 -2.75
C GLY A 182 -6.60 -7.74 -2.67
N ALA A 183 -6.21 -8.23 -1.49
CA ALA A 183 -5.97 -9.64 -1.22
C ALA A 183 -7.28 -10.45 -1.31
N THR A 184 -8.36 -9.95 -0.72
CA THR A 184 -9.69 -10.60 -0.74
C THR A 184 -10.24 -10.72 -2.16
N ILE A 185 -10.14 -9.66 -2.98
CA ILE A 185 -10.54 -9.69 -4.39
C ILE A 185 -9.66 -10.66 -5.20
N THR A 186 -8.36 -10.72 -4.90
CA THR A 186 -7.43 -11.69 -5.52
C THR A 186 -7.78 -13.13 -5.13
N CYS A 187 -8.16 -13.38 -3.88
CA CYS A 187 -8.67 -14.69 -3.44
C CYS A 187 -9.98 -15.07 -4.14
N TYR A 188 -10.94 -14.16 -4.22
CA TYR A 188 -12.20 -14.40 -4.92
C TYR A 188 -11.97 -14.80 -6.39
N LYS A 189 -11.18 -14.01 -7.13
CA LYS A 189 -10.78 -14.29 -8.53
C LYS A 189 -9.97 -15.59 -8.73
N LYS A 190 -9.50 -16.22 -7.64
CA LYS A 190 -8.72 -17.46 -7.63
C LYS A 190 -9.51 -18.69 -7.15
N ILE A 191 -10.69 -18.49 -6.58
CA ILE A 191 -11.57 -19.55 -6.03
C ILE A 191 -12.86 -19.66 -6.85
N ALA A 192 -13.33 -18.57 -7.44
CA ALA A 192 -14.47 -18.55 -8.36
C ALA A 192 -14.09 -18.87 -9.82
N LYS A 193 -13.01 -19.66 -10.03
CA LYS A 193 -12.48 -20.07 -11.33
C LYS A 193 -11.78 -21.42 -11.22
#